data_AF-A0A1Q8ZHS3-F1
#
_entry.id   AF-A0A1Q8ZHS3-F1
#
_cell.length_a   1.000
_cell.length_b   1.000
_cell.length_c   1.000
_cell.angle_alpha   90.00
_cell.angle_beta   90.00
_cell.angle_gamma   90.00
#
_symmetry.space_group_name_H-M   'P 1'
#
loop_
_entity.id
_entity.type
_entity.pdbx_description
1 polymer ?
#
loop_
_entity_poly.entity_id
_entity_poly.type
_entity_poly.pdbx_seq_one_letter_code
_entity_poly.pdbx_strand_id
1 'polypeptide(L)'
;MEITTSKLVLESIQRRAKKRWDEKWLPNLAREYVRLTQELGDTEATYESRRRQIYRVFEVHSCNLDTAIVLAAAVGCRFQMACTEVTIEEF
;
A
#
# COMPACT_ATOMS: atom_id res chain seq x y z
N MET A 1 10.08 -18.42 -8.32
CA MET A 1 9.84 -17.05 -7.82
C MET A 1 8.77 -17.17 -6.74
N GLU A 2 9.12 -16.89 -5.50
CA GLU A 2 8.24 -17.07 -4.35
C GLU A 2 7.12 -16.01 -4.38
N ILE A 3 5.86 -16.45 -4.32
CA ILE A 3 4.69 -15.55 -4.31
C ILE A 3 4.38 -15.26 -2.83
N THR A 4 4.63 -14.03 -2.40
CA THR A 4 4.28 -13.59 -1.05
C THR A 4 2.89 -12.96 -1.02
N THR A 5 2.22 -13.02 0.13
CA THR A 5 0.95 -12.33 0.37
C THR A 5 1.05 -10.84 0.05
N SER A 6 2.16 -10.20 0.46
CA SER A 6 2.41 -8.77 0.18
C SER A 6 2.47 -8.48 -1.32
N LYS A 7 3.13 -9.35 -2.11
CA LYS A 7 3.19 -9.18 -3.56
C LYS A 7 1.80 -9.25 -4.21
N LEU A 8 0.99 -10.24 -3.84
CA LEU A 8 -0.38 -10.40 -4.38
C LEU A 8 -1.29 -9.20 -4.04
N VAL A 9 -1.16 -8.66 -2.82
CA VAL A 9 -1.87 -7.46 -2.39
C VAL A 9 -1.46 -6.26 -3.24
N LEU A 10 -0.16 -6.01 -3.38
CA LEU A 10 0.36 -4.85 -4.11
C LEU A 10 0.06 -4.92 -5.61
N GLU A 11 0.13 -6.09 -6.25
CA GLU A 11 -0.28 -6.27 -7.64
C GLU A 11 -1.78 -5.99 -7.84
N SER A 12 -2.60 -6.37 -6.87
CA SER A 12 -4.05 -6.09 -6.90
C SER A 12 -4.33 -4.59 -6.77
N ILE A 13 -3.63 -3.91 -5.87
CA ILE A 13 -3.69 -2.44 -5.72
C ILE A 13 -3.22 -1.76 -7.00
N GLN A 14 -2.08 -2.19 -7.56
CA GLN A 14 -1.52 -1.66 -8.79
C GLN A 14 -2.51 -1.80 -9.96
N ARG A 15 -3.15 -2.96 -10.12
CA ARG A 15 -4.16 -3.19 -11.17
C ARG A 15 -5.32 -2.21 -11.06
N ARG A 16 -5.81 -1.94 -9.84
CA ARG A 16 -6.89 -0.97 -9.61
C ARG A 16 -6.43 0.47 -9.83
N ALA A 17 -5.22 0.82 -9.37
CA ALA A 17 -4.63 2.14 -9.60
C ALA A 17 -4.45 2.42 -11.09
N LYS A 18 -3.91 1.46 -11.85
CA LYS A 18 -3.78 1.55 -13.32
C LYS A 18 -5.13 1.68 -14.02
N LYS A 19 -6.17 0.94 -13.57
CA LYS A 19 -7.53 1.12 -14.10
C LYS A 19 -8.09 2.53 -13.87
N ARG A 20 -7.72 3.19 -12.76
CA ARG A 20 -8.23 4.51 -12.37
C ARG A 20 -7.45 5.67 -13.00
N TRP A 21 -6.13 5.54 -13.13
CA TRP A 21 -5.22 6.65 -13.44
C TRP A 21 -4.22 6.35 -14.55
N ASP A 22 -4.35 5.18 -15.18
CA ASP A 22 -3.55 4.74 -16.33
C ASP A 22 -2.03 4.82 -16.06
N GLU A 23 -1.23 5.33 -17.00
CA GLU A 23 0.22 5.48 -16.87
C GLU A 23 0.65 6.34 -15.68
N LYS A 24 -0.20 7.29 -15.25
CA LYS A 24 0.06 8.19 -14.13
C LYS A 24 -0.37 7.61 -12.78
N TRP A 25 -0.61 6.30 -12.70
CA TRP A 25 -1.12 5.64 -11.48
C TRP A 25 -0.24 5.85 -10.26
N LEU A 26 1.09 5.74 -10.37
CA LEU A 26 1.96 5.75 -9.20
C LEU A 26 2.08 7.13 -8.54
N PRO A 27 2.27 8.24 -9.30
CA PRO A 27 2.16 9.59 -8.74
C PRO A 27 0.79 9.88 -8.09
N ASN A 28 -0.31 9.46 -8.72
CA ASN A 28 -1.65 9.72 -8.20
C ASN A 28 -1.95 8.88 -6.95
N LEU A 29 -1.50 7.63 -6.92
CA LEU A 29 -1.59 6.76 -5.75
C LEU A 29 -0.83 7.35 -4.56
N ALA A 30 0.38 7.87 -4.79
CA ALA A 30 1.16 8.51 -3.74
C ALA A 30 0.49 9.80 -3.20
N ARG A 31 -0.22 10.57 -4.04
CA ARG A 31 -1.00 11.72 -3.59
C ARG A 31 -2.20 11.31 -2.74
N GLU A 32 -2.97 10.32 -3.18
CA GLU A 32 -4.10 9.80 -2.40
C GLU A 32 -3.65 9.18 -1.08
N TYR A 33 -2.53 8.46 -1.09
CA TYR A 33 -1.93 7.92 0.12
C TYR A 33 -1.64 9.04 1.14
N VAL A 34 -1.02 10.13 0.70
CA VAL A 34 -0.73 11.28 1.57
C VAL A 34 -1.99 11.92 2.09
N ARG A 35 -2.99 12.19 1.23
CA ARG A 35 -4.28 12.75 1.65
C ARG A 35 -4.92 11.91 2.76
N LEU A 36 -4.99 10.58 2.57
CA LEU A 36 -5.56 9.66 3.56
C LEU A 36 -4.72 9.59 4.83
N THR A 37 -3.40 9.62 4.72
CA THR A 37 -2.49 9.61 5.87
C THR A 37 -2.67 10.86 6.73
N GLN A 38 -2.87 12.02 6.11
CA GLN A 38 -3.20 13.27 6.80
C GLN A 38 -4.57 13.20 7.49
N GLU A 39 -5.58 12.63 6.83
CA GLU A 39 -6.91 12.40 7.43
C GLU A 39 -6.87 11.45 8.63
N LEU A 40 -5.89 10.54 8.68
CA LEU A 40 -5.66 9.62 9.79
C LEU A 40 -4.79 10.20 10.91
N GLY A 41 -4.32 11.45 10.78
CA GLY A 41 -3.67 12.20 11.86
C GLY A 41 -2.19 12.54 11.64
N ASP A 42 -1.53 12.05 10.59
CA ASP A 42 -0.16 12.47 10.25
C ASP A 42 -0.21 13.71 9.33
N THR A 43 -0.45 14.87 9.95
CA THR A 43 -0.65 16.16 9.24
C THR A 43 0.60 16.64 8.50
N GLU A 44 1.79 16.19 8.91
CA GLU A 44 3.08 16.54 8.31
C GLU A 44 3.42 15.69 7.08
N ALA A 45 2.63 14.65 6.79
CA ALA A 45 2.85 13.84 5.60
C ALA A 45 2.72 14.70 4.33
N THR A 46 3.79 14.76 3.54
CA THR A 46 3.80 15.45 2.25
C THR A 46 4.07 14.48 1.11
N TYR A 47 3.63 14.84 -0.10
CA TYR A 47 3.94 14.09 -1.31
C TYR A 47 5.46 13.85 -1.46
N GLU A 48 6.29 14.87 -1.27
CA GLU A 48 7.74 14.71 -1.42
C GLU A 48 8.35 13.76 -0.38
N SER A 49 7.89 13.83 0.88
CA SER A 49 8.37 12.93 1.93
C SER A 49 7.97 11.46 1.70
N ARG A 50 6.77 11.20 1.17
CA ARG A 50 6.21 9.84 1.02
C ARG A 50 6.41 9.23 -0.36
N ARG A 51 6.64 10.02 -1.41
CA ARG A 51 6.78 9.53 -2.80
C ARG A 51 7.81 8.42 -2.90
N ARG A 52 9.04 8.63 -2.40
CA ARG A 52 10.12 7.64 -2.50
C ARG A 52 9.76 6.33 -1.78
N GLN A 53 9.10 6.43 -0.63
CA GLN A 53 8.59 5.27 0.11
C GLN A 53 7.58 4.48 -0.74
N ILE A 54 6.55 5.15 -1.28
CA ILE A 54 5.50 4.48 -2.07
C ILE A 54 6.08 3.86 -3.34
N TYR A 55 7.01 4.53 -4.02
CA TYR A 55 7.64 3.98 -5.22
C TYR A 55 8.41 2.70 -4.89
N ARG A 56 9.20 2.74 -3.80
CA ARG A 56 9.97 1.59 -3.35
C ARG A 56 9.08 0.40 -3.02
N VAL A 57 7.91 0.61 -2.42
CA VAL A 57 6.94 -0.46 -2.11
C VAL A 57 6.59 -1.29 -3.35
N PHE A 58 6.35 -0.65 -4.49
CA PHE A 58 6.02 -1.35 -5.74
C PHE A 58 7.26 -1.87 -6.49
N GLU A 59 8.43 -1.30 -6.24
CA GLU A 59 9.70 -1.82 -6.76
C GLU A 59 10.05 -3.15 -6.09
N VAL A 60 10.05 -3.19 -4.74
CA VAL A 60 10.45 -4.38 -3.97
C VAL A 60 9.28 -5.32 -3.64
N HIS A 61 8.05 -4.96 -4.01
CA HIS A 61 6.82 -5.71 -3.73
C HIS A 61 6.65 -6.06 -2.23
N SER A 62 6.94 -5.09 -1.36
CA SER A 62 6.86 -5.26 0.09
C SER A 62 6.45 -3.98 0.79
N CYS A 63 5.61 -4.12 1.82
CA CYS A 63 5.20 -3.04 2.72
C CYS A 63 4.73 -3.64 4.06
N ASN A 64 4.63 -2.79 5.09
CA ASN A 64 3.95 -3.16 6.33
C ASN A 64 2.42 -3.14 6.17
N LEU A 65 1.72 -3.63 7.19
CA LEU A 65 0.26 -3.74 7.19
C LEU A 65 -0.44 -2.38 7.05
N ASP A 66 0.00 -1.37 7.81
CA ASP A 66 -0.61 -0.03 7.78
C ASP A 66 -0.50 0.60 6.38
N THR A 67 0.66 0.47 5.75
CA THR A 67 0.87 0.94 4.37
C THR A 67 -0.07 0.21 3.40
N ALA A 68 -0.25 -1.11 3.55
CA ALA A 68 -1.16 -1.87 2.70
C ALA A 68 -2.62 -1.43 2.87
N ILE A 69 -3.05 -1.14 4.11
CA ILE A 69 -4.40 -0.65 4.42
C ILE A 69 -4.65 0.69 3.73
N VAL A 70 -3.74 1.65 3.89
CA VAL A 70 -3.89 2.99 3.30
C VAL A 70 -3.81 2.92 1.78
N LEU A 71 -2.92 2.12 1.21
CA LEU A 71 -2.83 1.93 -0.25
C LEU A 71 -4.09 1.28 -0.84
N ALA A 72 -4.69 0.33 -0.13
CA ALA A 72 -5.98 -0.25 -0.53
C ALA A 72 -7.08 0.82 -0.49
N ALA A 73 -7.14 1.62 0.57
CA ALA A 73 -8.11 2.71 0.69
C ALA A 73 -7.93 3.76 -0.43
N ALA A 74 -6.68 4.08 -0.78
CA ALA A 74 -6.36 5.03 -1.86
C ALA A 74 -6.93 4.61 -3.22
N VAL A 75 -7.07 3.30 -3.48
CA VAL A 75 -7.70 2.76 -4.70
C VAL A 75 -9.18 2.41 -4.52
N GLY A 76 -9.82 2.87 -3.44
CA GLY A 76 -11.24 2.64 -3.16
C GLY A 76 -11.55 1.22 -2.68
N CYS A 77 -10.60 0.55 -2.06
CA CYS A 77 -10.77 -0.79 -1.50
C CYS A 77 -10.68 -0.78 0.02
N ARG A 78 -11.39 -1.71 0.66
CA ARG A 78 -11.12 -2.09 2.05
C ARG A 78 -10.07 -3.20 2.05
N PHE A 79 -9.03 -3.05 2.87
CA PHE A 79 -8.11 -4.15 3.13
C PHE A 79 -8.71 -5.09 4.19
N GLN A 80 -8.67 -6.39 3.92
CA GLN A 80 -9.10 -7.42 4.86
C GLN A 80 -8.12 -8.59 4.79
N MET A 81 -7.66 -9.03 5.94
CA MET A 81 -6.79 -10.18 6.11
C MET A 81 -7.30 -10.97 7.32
N ALA A 82 -7.36 -12.29 7.19
CA ALA A 82 -7.68 -13.20 8.28
C ALA A 82 -6.42 -13.99 8.64
N CYS A 83 -6.05 -13.99 9.91
CA CYS A 83 -5.01 -14.87 10.42
C CYS A 83 -5.66 -16.23 10.69
N THR A 84 -5.20 -17.27 10.01
CA THR A 84 -5.75 -18.63 10.14
C THR A 84 -5.00 -19.47 11.17
N GLU A 85 -3.77 -19.09 11.51
CA GLU A 85 -2.91 -19.79 12.46
C GLU A 85 -1.91 -18.80 13.07
N VAL A 86 -1.71 -18.92 14.39
CA VAL A 86 -0.70 -18.16 15.13
C VAL A 86 0.14 -19.17 15.89
N THR A 87 1.42 -19.27 15.55
CA THR A 87 2.38 -20.12 16.23
C THR A 87 3.43 -19.23 16.88
N ILE A 88 3.65 -19.41 18.18
CA ILE A 88 4.71 -18.73 18.94
C ILE A 88 5.64 -19.82 19.45
N GLU A 89 6.88 -19.80 18.98
CA GLU A 89 7.92 -20.74 19.40
C GLU A 89 8.96 -20.00 20.25
N GLU A 90 9.27 -20.56 21.42
CA GLU A 90 10.40 -20.11 22.23
C GLU A 90 11.67 -20.77 21.67
N PHE A 91 12.75 -19.98 21.57
CA PHE A 91 14.07 -20.48 21.13
C PHE A 91 14.76 -21.30 22.22
#